data_AF-A0A959P2Q0-F1
#
_entry.id   AF-A0A959P2Q0-F1
#
_cell.length_a   1.000
_cell.length_b   1.000
_cell.length_c   1.000
_cell.angle_alpha   90.00
_cell.angle_beta   90.00
_cell.angle_gamma   90.00
#
_symmetry.space_group_name_H-M   'P 1'
#
loop_
_entity.id
_entity.type
_entity.pdbx_description
1 polymer ?
#
loop_
_entity_poly.entity_id
_entity_poly.type
_entity_poly.pdbx_seq_one_letter_code
_entity_poly.pdbx_strand_id
1 'polypeptide(L)'
;KISERENFSDFNIFCNKLTFSAEGKLCPQFPYTDEECNKCANCKRNHIINSSSDDDITIYIGDGWSDTCAAEHCDFIFAKRSLLRYCEQNGVPYFQFEDFSDVKKIVDQLYNKKKIKKRHQAELKRKDAYMQG
;
A
#
# COMPACT_ATOMS: atom_id res chain seq x y z
N LYS A 1 1.93 21.55 -5.66
CA LYS A 1 1.33 20.28 -5.15
C LYS A 1 1.93 19.94 -3.79
N ILE A 2 1.25 19.18 -2.91
CA ILE A 2 1.82 18.76 -1.60
C ILE A 2 3.20 18.12 -1.78
N SER A 3 3.39 17.33 -2.84
CA SER A 3 4.68 16.72 -3.18
C SER A 3 5.82 17.70 -3.44
N GLU A 4 5.55 18.84 -4.05
CA GLU A 4 6.55 19.88 -4.31
C GLU A 4 6.86 20.68 -3.03
N ARG A 5 5.85 20.85 -2.16
CA ARG A 5 6.00 21.56 -0.88
C ARG A 5 6.85 20.76 0.11
N GLU A 6 6.63 19.46 0.18
CA GLU A 6 7.29 18.56 1.15
C GLU A 6 8.54 17.87 0.57
N ASN A 7 9.02 18.33 -0.60
CA ASN A 7 10.21 17.82 -1.30
C ASN A 7 10.23 16.29 -1.50
N PHE A 8 9.10 15.70 -1.91
CA PHE A 8 8.99 14.27 -2.21
C PHE A 8 9.57 13.89 -3.58
N SER A 9 10.63 14.57 -4.04
CA SER A 9 11.27 14.29 -5.34
C SER A 9 11.83 12.88 -5.45
N ASP A 10 12.17 12.27 -4.31
CA ASP A 10 12.84 10.98 -4.23
C ASP A 10 11.84 9.81 -4.10
N PHE A 11 10.53 10.10 -4.14
CA PHE A 11 9.48 9.10 -3.97
C PHE A 11 8.78 8.80 -5.30
N ASN A 12 8.51 7.51 -5.53
CA ASN A 12 7.60 7.09 -6.58
C ASN A 12 6.15 7.40 -6.17
N ILE A 13 5.50 8.29 -6.91
CA ILE A 13 4.12 8.72 -6.63
C ILE A 13 3.16 8.07 -7.63
N PHE A 14 2.27 7.23 -7.11
CA PHE A 14 1.23 6.57 -7.89
C PHE A 14 -0.16 7.10 -7.52
N CYS A 15 -0.70 8.01 -8.32
CA CYS A 15 -2.04 8.57 -8.13
C CYS A 15 -2.82 8.73 -9.44
N ASN A 16 -4.14 8.81 -9.31
CA ASN A 16 -5.00 9.21 -10.42
C ASN A 16 -4.74 10.67 -10.78
N LYS A 17 -4.95 11.02 -12.05
CA LYS A 17 -4.76 12.39 -12.53
C LYS A 17 -6.13 13.02 -12.78
N LEU A 18 -6.26 14.29 -12.43
CA LEU A 18 -7.42 15.09 -12.78
C LEU A 18 -6.94 16.19 -13.72
N THR A 19 -7.50 16.22 -14.93
CA THR A 19 -7.14 17.17 -15.99
C THR A 19 -8.35 17.99 -16.40
N PHE A 20 -8.13 19.08 -17.15
CA PHE A 20 -9.21 19.86 -17.75
C PHE A 20 -9.21 19.62 -19.26
N SER A 21 -10.40 19.36 -19.81
CA SER A 21 -10.64 19.40 -21.26
C SER A 21 -10.53 20.82 -21.80
N ALA A 22 -10.48 20.95 -23.14
CA ALA A 22 -10.47 22.25 -23.81
C ALA A 22 -11.71 23.10 -23.47
N GLU A 23 -12.83 22.46 -23.16
CA GLU A 23 -14.09 23.11 -22.76
C GLU A 23 -14.19 23.37 -21.24
N GLY A 24 -13.10 23.16 -20.48
CA GLY A 24 -13.05 23.42 -19.04
C GLY A 24 -13.71 22.34 -18.17
N LYS A 25 -14.10 21.18 -18.72
CA LYS A 25 -14.64 20.07 -17.93
C LYS A 25 -13.54 19.28 -17.25
N LEU A 26 -13.81 18.80 -16.04
CA LEU A 26 -12.95 17.89 -15.29
C LEU A 26 -12.93 16.50 -15.93
N CYS A 27 -11.73 16.00 -16.23
CA CYS A 27 -11.48 14.70 -16.85
C CYS A 27 -10.56 13.86 -15.95
N PRO A 28 -11.10 12.87 -15.21
CA PRO A 28 -10.30 11.95 -14.43
C PRO A 28 -9.59 10.95 -15.34
N GLN A 29 -8.35 10.62 -15.01
CA GLN A 29 -7.55 9.59 -15.67
C GLN A 29 -7.08 8.58 -14.62
N PHE A 30 -7.22 7.31 -14.95
CA PHE A 30 -6.95 6.17 -14.08
C PHE A 30 -5.81 5.32 -14.66
N PRO A 31 -4.55 5.80 -14.62
CA PRO A 31 -3.43 5.13 -15.30
C PRO A 31 -2.99 3.82 -14.64
N TYR A 32 -3.53 3.50 -13.44
CA TYR A 32 -3.09 2.38 -12.62
C TYR A 32 -4.25 1.42 -12.30
N THR A 33 -5.21 1.28 -13.22
CA THR A 33 -6.26 0.26 -13.12
C THR A 33 -5.68 -1.13 -13.39
N ASP A 34 -6.47 -2.15 -13.08
CA ASP A 34 -6.12 -3.55 -13.29
C ASP A 34 -7.35 -4.23 -13.89
N GLU A 35 -7.18 -4.92 -15.02
CA GLU A 35 -8.30 -5.48 -15.80
C GLU A 35 -9.05 -6.56 -15.02
N GLU A 36 -8.35 -7.25 -14.12
CA GLU A 36 -8.91 -8.27 -13.24
C GLU A 36 -9.52 -7.67 -11.94
N CYS A 37 -9.30 -6.38 -11.67
CA CYS A 37 -9.82 -5.64 -10.52
C CYS A 37 -10.76 -4.51 -10.96
N ASN A 38 -12.02 -4.86 -11.24
CA ASN A 38 -13.08 -3.89 -11.57
C ASN A 38 -13.55 -3.03 -10.38
N LYS A 39 -12.88 -3.12 -9.23
CA LYS A 39 -13.24 -2.41 -7.98
C LYS A 39 -12.30 -1.25 -7.68
N CYS A 40 -11.17 -1.15 -8.39
CA CYS A 40 -10.10 -0.23 -8.04
C CYS A 40 -9.76 0.72 -9.20
N ALA A 41 -9.81 2.03 -8.93
CA ALA A 41 -9.34 3.06 -9.86
C ALA A 41 -7.81 3.19 -9.88
N ASN A 42 -7.16 2.74 -8.81
CA ASN A 42 -5.71 2.66 -8.68
C ASN A 42 -5.39 1.39 -7.86
N CYS A 43 -4.86 0.36 -8.52
CA CYS A 43 -4.60 -0.94 -7.95
C CYS A 43 -3.33 -0.91 -7.09
N LYS A 44 -3.50 -0.61 -5.80
CA LYS A 44 -2.39 -0.56 -4.83
C LYS A 44 -1.67 -1.90 -4.65
N ARG A 45 -2.38 -3.02 -4.84
CA ARG A 45 -1.80 -4.37 -4.87
C ARG A 45 -0.70 -4.48 -5.93
N ASN A 46 -0.98 -4.04 -7.16
CA ASN A 46 -0.02 -4.15 -8.26
C ASN A 46 1.21 -3.27 -8.02
N HIS A 47 1.07 -2.11 -7.37
CA HIS A 47 2.22 -1.30 -6.98
C HIS A 47 3.15 -2.04 -6.02
N ILE A 48 2.60 -2.80 -5.06
CA ILE A 48 3.39 -3.62 -4.15
C ILE A 48 4.10 -4.73 -4.93
N ILE A 49 3.36 -5.51 -5.71
CA ILE A 49 3.90 -6.65 -6.47
C ILE A 49 4.99 -6.18 -7.42
N ASN A 50 4.73 -5.16 -8.24
CA ASN A 50 5.66 -4.68 -9.26
C ASN A 50 6.86 -3.88 -8.69
N SER A 51 6.83 -3.49 -7.42
CA SER A 51 7.89 -2.71 -6.77
C SER A 51 8.59 -3.44 -5.63
N SER A 52 8.33 -4.74 -5.45
CA SER A 52 8.99 -5.55 -4.41
C SER A 52 9.45 -6.90 -4.93
N SER A 53 10.54 -7.39 -4.37
CA SER A 53 11.10 -8.72 -4.62
C SER A 53 10.82 -9.67 -3.46
N ASP A 54 11.08 -10.96 -3.68
CA ASP A 54 11.01 -11.99 -2.65
C ASP A 54 12.01 -11.77 -1.50
N ASP A 55 13.03 -10.93 -1.68
CA ASP A 55 14.02 -10.59 -0.65
C ASP A 55 13.65 -9.33 0.14
N ASP A 56 12.74 -8.49 -0.36
CA ASP A 56 12.33 -7.26 0.30
C ASP A 56 11.42 -7.47 1.51
N ILE A 57 11.51 -6.58 2.49
CA ILE A 57 10.53 -6.45 3.57
C ILE A 57 9.53 -5.37 3.18
N THR A 58 8.27 -5.75 3.07
CA THR A 58 7.19 -4.84 2.66
C THR A 58 6.44 -4.29 3.88
N ILE A 59 6.36 -2.96 3.96
CA ILE A 59 5.62 -2.25 5.00
C ILE A 59 4.51 -1.45 4.33
N TYR A 60 3.27 -1.67 4.74
CA TYR A 60 2.11 -0.90 4.31
C TYR A 60 1.66 0.05 5.40
N ILE A 61 1.34 1.30 5.06
CA ILE A 61 0.79 2.30 5.99
C ILE A 61 -0.49 2.86 5.37
N GLY A 62 -1.63 2.67 6.02
CA GLY A 62 -2.91 3.16 5.49
C GLY A 62 -4.04 3.21 6.51
N ASP A 63 -5.18 3.74 6.09
CA ASP A 63 -6.36 3.92 6.94
C ASP A 63 -7.67 3.50 6.26
N GLY A 64 -7.65 3.32 4.94
CA GLY A 64 -8.84 3.20 4.12
C GLY A 64 -9.24 1.77 3.80
N TRP A 65 -10.53 1.56 3.58
CA TRP A 65 -11.05 0.27 3.09
C TRP A 65 -10.45 -0.14 1.74
N SER A 66 -10.11 0.84 0.89
CA SER A 66 -9.44 0.59 -0.40
C SER A 66 -8.03 -0.01 -0.26
N ASP A 67 -7.48 -0.02 0.95
CA ASP A 67 -6.13 -0.51 1.24
C ASP A 67 -6.10 -1.98 1.65
N THR A 68 -7.26 -2.58 1.95
CA THR A 68 -7.39 -3.94 2.48
C THR A 68 -6.68 -4.97 1.61
N CYS A 69 -6.94 -4.97 0.30
CA CYS A 69 -6.25 -5.86 -0.64
C CYS A 69 -4.73 -5.66 -0.64
N ALA A 70 -4.26 -4.41 -0.64
CA ALA A 70 -2.82 -4.10 -0.63
C ALA A 70 -2.15 -4.55 0.68
N ALA A 71 -2.78 -4.29 1.82
CA ALA A 71 -2.31 -4.69 3.14
C ALA A 71 -2.13 -6.21 3.27
N GLU A 72 -2.97 -7.01 2.59
CA GLU A 72 -2.83 -8.47 2.56
C GLU A 72 -1.60 -8.99 1.80
N HIS A 73 -0.97 -8.15 0.97
CA HIS A 73 0.24 -8.48 0.21
C HIS A 73 1.52 -7.93 0.87
N CYS A 74 1.43 -7.35 2.07
CA CYS A 74 2.59 -6.81 2.80
C CYS A 74 2.96 -7.59 4.07
N ASP A 75 4.22 -7.53 4.47
CA ASP A 75 4.73 -8.26 5.65
C ASP A 75 4.29 -7.59 6.96
N PHE A 76 4.35 -6.26 6.99
CA PHE A 76 3.96 -5.44 8.14
C PHE A 76 2.96 -4.38 7.71
N ILE A 77 1.94 -4.16 8.53
CA ILE A 77 0.85 -3.25 8.21
C ILE A 77 0.68 -2.30 9.38
N PHE A 78 0.75 -1.01 9.10
CA PHE A 78 0.32 0.05 9.98
C PHE A 78 -1.08 0.48 9.56
N ALA A 79 -2.04 0.26 10.43
CA ALA A 79 -3.45 0.45 10.13
C ALA A 79 -4.10 1.39 11.15
N LYS A 80 -5.03 2.21 10.66
CA LYS A 80 -6.00 2.93 11.50
C LYS A 80 -7.38 2.91 10.85
N ARG A 81 -8.40 3.38 11.58
CA ARG A 81 -9.78 3.52 11.09
C ARG A 81 -10.31 2.24 10.42
N SER A 82 -10.74 2.33 9.17
CA SER A 82 -11.39 1.23 8.45
C SER A 82 -10.44 0.08 8.13
N LEU A 83 -9.16 0.37 7.83
CA LEU A 83 -8.17 -0.68 7.61
C LEU A 83 -7.88 -1.44 8.90
N LEU A 84 -7.79 -0.75 10.04
CA LEU A 84 -7.58 -1.40 11.34
C LEU A 84 -8.74 -2.36 11.66
N ARG A 85 -9.98 -1.90 11.52
CA ARG A 85 -11.16 -2.74 11.74
C ARG A 85 -11.17 -3.97 10.83
N TYR A 86 -10.77 -3.79 9.57
CA TYR A 86 -10.64 -4.92 8.65
C TYR A 86 -9.60 -5.93 9.14
N CYS A 87 -8.41 -5.44 9.56
CA CYS A 87 -7.35 -6.31 10.05
C CYS A 87 -7.77 -7.11 11.29
N GLU A 88 -8.46 -6.46 12.24
CA GLU A 88 -9.04 -7.12 13.42
C GLU A 88 -10.02 -8.22 13.02
N GLN A 89 -10.97 -7.92 12.15
CA GLN A 89 -12.03 -8.85 11.75
C GLN A 89 -11.51 -10.06 10.96
N ASN A 90 -10.43 -9.90 10.21
CA ASN A 90 -9.88 -10.94 9.33
C ASN A 90 -8.62 -11.60 9.90
N GLY A 91 -8.22 -11.26 11.13
CA GLY A 91 -7.02 -11.83 11.76
C GLY A 91 -5.71 -11.48 11.03
N VAL A 92 -5.68 -10.34 10.33
CA VAL A 92 -4.49 -9.85 9.62
C VAL A 92 -3.59 -9.14 10.63
N PRO A 93 -2.34 -9.58 10.89
CA PRO A 93 -1.47 -8.90 11.85
C PRO A 93 -1.20 -7.45 11.45
N TYR A 94 -1.34 -6.52 12.39
CA TYR A 94 -1.17 -5.09 12.17
C TYR A 94 -0.53 -4.40 13.38
N PHE A 95 -0.06 -3.18 13.16
CA PHE A 95 0.31 -2.20 14.16
C PHE A 95 -0.68 -1.04 14.07
N GLN A 96 -1.35 -0.71 15.17
CA GLN A 96 -2.11 0.54 15.23
C GLN A 96 -1.15 1.72 15.28
N PHE A 97 -1.49 2.81 14.59
CA PHE A 97 -0.74 4.06 14.64
C PHE A 97 -1.69 5.26 14.59
N GLU A 98 -1.35 6.35 15.26
CA GLU A 98 -2.06 7.62 15.12
C GLU A 98 -1.35 8.52 14.11
N ASP A 99 -0.03 8.62 14.22
CA ASP A 99 0.83 9.41 13.35
C ASP A 99 2.14 8.68 12.96
N PHE A 100 2.99 9.35 12.18
CA PHE A 100 4.23 8.76 11.68
C PHE A 100 5.31 8.56 12.76
N SER A 101 5.18 9.15 13.95
CA SER A 101 6.11 8.92 15.05
C SER A 101 5.97 7.50 15.62
N ASP A 102 4.74 6.98 15.70
CA ASP A 102 4.45 5.59 16.07
C ASP A 102 5.05 4.63 15.04
N VAL A 103 4.84 4.93 13.76
CA VAL A 103 5.37 4.14 12.64
C VAL A 103 6.90 4.07 12.74
N LYS A 104 7.56 5.23 12.86
CA LYS A 104 9.02 5.32 12.96
C LYS A 104 9.54 4.48 14.12
N LYS A 105 8.95 4.61 15.31
CA LYS A 105 9.36 3.86 16.50
C LYS A 105 9.32 2.34 16.26
N ILE A 106 8.28 1.84 15.63
CA ILE A 106 8.13 0.40 15.36
C ILE A 106 9.08 -0.04 14.25
N VAL A 107 9.24 0.76 13.19
CA VAL A 107 10.19 0.47 12.12
C VAL A 107 11.63 0.43 12.65
N ASP A 108 12.03 1.36 13.50
CA ASP A 108 13.35 1.35 14.15
C ASP A 108 13.54 0.08 15.00
N GLN A 109 12.51 -0.37 15.70
CA GLN A 109 12.57 -1.65 16.44
C GLN A 109 12.71 -2.85 15.52
N LEU A 110 12.04 -2.86 14.36
CA LEU A 110 12.17 -3.93 13.37
C LEU A 110 13.57 -3.94 12.74
N TYR A 111 14.09 -2.76 12.38
CA TYR A 111 15.40 -2.59 11.77
C TYR A 111 16.54 -3.09 12.68
N ASN A 112 16.41 -2.87 13.98
CA ASN A 112 17.41 -3.29 14.97
C ASN A 112 17.32 -4.79 15.36
N LYS A 113 16.35 -5.55 14.83
CA LYS A 113 16.26 -7.00 15.11
C LYS A 113 17.30 -7.76 14.31
N LYS A 114 17.97 -8.73 14.96
CA LYS A 114 18.89 -9.67 14.31
C LYS A 114 18.24 -10.51 13.20
N LYS A 115 16.92 -10.73 13.28
CA LYS A 115 16.15 -11.49 12.29
C LYS A 115 14.75 -10.93 12.18
N ILE A 116 14.37 -10.48 10.98
CA ILE A 116 13.02 -10.07 10.64
C ILE A 116 12.32 -11.27 9.99
N LYS A 117 11.12 -11.60 10.46
CA LYS A 117 10.30 -12.67 9.87
C LYS A 117 9.27 -12.04 8.94
N LYS A 118 9.26 -12.47 7.68
CA LYS A 118 8.23 -12.13 6.71
C LYS A 118 6.90 -12.78 7.06
N ARG A 119 5.82 -12.19 6.54
CA ARG A 119 4.50 -12.78 6.74
C ARG A 119 4.25 -13.81 5.65
N HIS A 120 4.24 -15.07 6.04
CA HIS A 120 4.06 -16.19 5.10
C HIS A 120 2.82 -16.03 4.20
N GLN A 121 1.69 -15.58 4.75
CA GLN A 121 0.48 -15.33 3.97
C GLN A 121 0.65 -14.21 2.92
N ALA A 122 1.48 -13.20 3.19
CA ALA A 122 1.78 -12.17 2.20
C ALA A 122 2.65 -12.73 1.06
N GLU A 123 3.63 -13.56 1.39
CA GLU A 123 4.47 -14.24 0.38
C GLU A 123 3.63 -15.14 -0.53
N LEU A 124 2.73 -15.93 0.04
CA LEU A 124 1.80 -16.77 -0.73
C LEU A 124 0.92 -15.91 -1.66
N LYS A 125 0.31 -14.84 -1.13
CA LYS A 125 -0.53 -13.95 -1.94
C LYS A 125 0.24 -13.26 -3.08
N ARG A 126 1.48 -12.84 -2.84
CA ARG A 126 2.34 -12.28 -3.90
C ARG A 126 2.64 -13.34 -4.97
N LYS A 127 2.98 -14.57 -4.57
CA LYS A 127 3.23 -15.68 -5.51
C LYS A 127 2.00 -16.05 -6.32
N ASP A 128 0.83 -16.15 -5.67
CA ASP A 128 -0.43 -16.45 -6.35
C ASP A 128 -0.75 -15.39 -7.41
N ALA A 129 -0.53 -14.11 -7.09
CA ALA A 129 -0.75 -13.03 -8.04
C ALA A 129 0.22 -13.06 -9.24
N TYR A 130 1.45 -13.54 -9.07
CA TYR A 130 2.38 -13.76 -10.19
C TYR A 130 1.99 -14.95 -11.07
N MET A 131 1.41 -16.00 -10.48
CA MET A 131 1.02 -17.22 -11.20
C MET A 131 -0.32 -17.08 -11.94
N GLN A 132 -1.12 -16.07 -11.61
CA GLN A 132 -2.41 -15.77 -12.24
C GLN A 132 -2.29 -14.78 -13.42
N GLY A 133 -1.10 -14.20 -13.64
CA GLY A 133 -0.80 -13.31 -14.77
C GLY A 133 -0.30 -14.03 -16.03
#